data_AF-A0A1F4YNC9-F1
#
_entry.id   AF-A0A1F4YNC9-F1
#
_cell.length_a   1.000
_cell.length_b   1.000
_cell.length_c   1.000
_cell.angle_alpha   90.00
_cell.angle_beta   90.00
_cell.angle_gamma   90.00
#
_symmetry.space_group_name_H-M   'P 1'
#
loop_
_entity.id
_entity.type
_entity.pdbx_description
1 polymer ?
#
loop_
_entity_poly.entity_id
_entity_poly.type
_entity_poly.pdbx_seq_one_letter_code
_entity_poly.pdbx_strand_id
1 'polypeptide(L)'
;MHIFLRLHFTPQANLDGCFIFRVGPLDLLFLQMRPVNFRETIRFQKGGFDSMPKFFIEVPHEAEAVACAKAIRVFLETGSHFLTNAEWGCMDGEHKAWFIIDVDTREEARNVVPHAFRRDAKITRLSRFTLEEINAMIRRHEG
;
A
#
# COMPACT_ATOMS: atom_id res chain seq x y z
N MET A 1 -19.06 -51.98 3.48
CA MET A 1 -17.73 -52.48 3.06
C MET A 1 -16.80 -51.28 2.96
N HIS A 2 -16.12 -50.94 4.06
CA HIS A 2 -15.16 -49.83 4.13
C HIS A 2 -13.75 -50.39 3.89
N ILE A 3 -13.01 -49.81 2.95
CA ILE A 3 -11.57 -50.04 2.83
C ILE A 3 -10.88 -48.69 3.00
N PHE A 4 -10.41 -48.45 4.21
CA PHE A 4 -9.47 -47.38 4.54
C PHE A 4 -8.06 -47.84 4.12
N LEU A 5 -7.50 -47.28 3.04
CA LEU A 5 -6.08 -47.41 2.76
C LEU A 5 -5.32 -46.38 3.60
N ARG A 6 -4.74 -46.88 4.69
CA ARG A 6 -3.85 -46.15 5.60
C ARG A 6 -2.48 -46.01 4.93
N LEU A 7 -2.22 -44.88 4.26
CA LEU A 7 -0.89 -44.56 3.78
C LEU A 7 -0.02 -44.12 4.97
N HIS A 8 0.94 -44.97 5.32
CA HIS A 8 1.99 -44.65 6.27
C HIS A 8 2.95 -43.66 5.60
N PHE A 9 2.97 -42.42 6.08
CA PHE A 9 3.99 -41.43 5.74
C PHE A 9 5.06 -41.42 6.83
N THR A 10 6.26 -41.89 6.50
CA THR A 10 7.47 -41.64 7.29
C THR A 10 8.19 -40.43 6.69
N PRO A 11 8.21 -39.26 7.34
CA PRO A 11 9.02 -38.14 6.89
C PRO A 11 10.49 -38.41 7.24
N GLN A 12 11.32 -38.69 6.23
CA GLN A 12 12.77 -38.64 6.38
C GLN A 12 13.19 -37.17 6.23
N ALA A 13 13.46 -36.50 7.35
CA ALA A 13 14.03 -35.16 7.34
C ALA A 13 15.49 -35.23 6.87
N ASN A 14 15.86 -34.40 5.91
CA ASN A 14 17.27 -34.09 5.63
C ASN A 14 17.53 -32.63 6.07
N LEU A 15 18.75 -32.36 6.53
CA LEU A 15 19.13 -31.14 7.28
C LEU A 15 19.03 -29.81 6.52
N ASP A 16 18.59 -29.81 5.27
CA ASP A 16 18.44 -28.60 4.44
C ASP A 16 16.97 -28.27 4.10
N GLY A 17 15.99 -28.90 4.76
CA GLY A 17 14.58 -28.50 4.64
C GLY A 17 13.93 -28.66 3.26
N CYS A 18 14.54 -29.42 2.35
CA CYS A 18 14.02 -29.67 1.01
C CYS A 18 13.21 -30.98 0.96
N PHE A 19 11.90 -30.86 0.69
CA PHE A 19 11.05 -32.01 0.38
C PHE A 19 11.11 -32.29 -1.13
N ILE A 20 11.70 -33.42 -1.53
CA ILE A 20 11.70 -33.87 -2.92
C ILE A 20 10.49 -34.77 -3.18
N PHE A 21 9.55 -34.30 -4.01
CA PHE A 21 8.52 -35.14 -4.60
C PHE A 21 8.98 -35.61 -5.98
N ARG A 22 9.10 -36.93 -6.16
CA ARG A 22 9.27 -37.53 -7.49
C ARG A 22 7.90 -37.65 -8.15
N VAL A 23 7.63 -36.79 -9.11
CA VAL A 23 6.49 -36.90 -10.05
C VAL A 23 7.05 -37.17 -11.43
N GLY A 24 6.38 -38.04 -12.18
CA GLY A 24 6.79 -38.54 -13.49
C GLY A 24 6.93 -37.46 -14.57
N PRO A 25 7.32 -37.89 -15.79
CA PRO A 25 7.84 -37.00 -16.82
C PRO A 25 6.69 -36.32 -17.58
N LEU A 26 6.59 -35.00 -17.47
CA LEU A 26 6.23 -34.05 -18.55
C LEU A 26 6.04 -32.65 -17.95
N ASP A 27 6.84 -31.72 -18.47
CA ASP A 27 6.71 -30.26 -18.45
C ASP A 27 6.47 -29.53 -17.11
N LEU A 28 7.62 -29.12 -16.55
CA LEU A 28 7.74 -28.11 -15.51
C LEU A 28 7.48 -26.70 -16.06
N LEU A 29 6.34 -26.12 -15.73
CA LEU A 29 6.24 -24.67 -15.47
C LEU A 29 6.41 -24.47 -13.96
N PHE A 30 7.64 -24.15 -13.56
CA PHE A 30 8.01 -23.79 -12.19
C PHE A 30 7.29 -22.49 -11.78
N LEU A 31 6.13 -22.61 -11.13
CA LEU A 31 5.63 -21.55 -10.26
C LEU A 31 6.39 -21.63 -8.93
N GLN A 32 7.51 -20.91 -8.85
CA GLN A 32 8.19 -20.64 -7.58
C GLN A 32 7.27 -19.78 -6.70
N MET A 33 6.38 -20.40 -5.94
CA MET A 33 5.80 -19.78 -4.76
C MET A 33 6.86 -19.80 -3.66
N ARG A 34 7.57 -18.68 -3.47
CA ARG A 34 8.44 -18.50 -2.31
C ARG A 34 7.57 -18.37 -1.05
N PRO A 35 7.84 -19.13 0.03
CA PRO A 35 7.18 -18.92 1.30
C PRO A 35 7.60 -17.54 1.84
N VAL A 36 6.62 -16.65 2.04
CA VAL A 36 6.89 -15.36 2.67
C VAL A 36 7.08 -15.61 4.16
N ASN A 37 8.34 -15.62 4.59
CA ASN A 37 8.71 -15.67 6.01
C ASN A 37 8.09 -14.46 6.73
N PHE A 38 7.24 -14.74 7.72
CA PHE A 38 6.44 -13.76 8.47
C PHE A 38 7.22 -13.09 9.64
N ARG A 39 8.55 -13.19 9.65
CA ARG A 39 9.40 -12.55 10.65
C ARG A 39 10.57 -11.90 9.95
N GLU A 40 10.83 -10.65 10.31
CA GLU A 40 11.83 -9.74 9.76
C GLU A 40 11.35 -9.00 8.50
N THR A 41 10.80 -7.80 8.71
CA THR A 41 11.35 -6.55 8.17
C THR A 41 10.58 -5.37 8.77
N ILE A 42 10.82 -5.05 10.05
CA ILE A 42 10.68 -3.65 10.48
C ILE A 42 11.90 -2.95 9.87
N ARG A 43 11.75 -2.41 8.65
CA ARG A 43 12.68 -1.42 8.12
C ARG A 43 12.58 -0.20 9.03
N PHE A 44 13.43 -0.14 10.06
CA PHE A 44 13.90 1.14 10.58
C PHE A 44 14.67 1.79 9.42
N GLN A 45 13.94 2.55 8.60
CA GLN A 45 14.57 3.46 7.68
C GLN A 45 15.32 4.47 8.55
N LYS A 46 16.64 4.27 8.69
CA LYS A 46 17.59 5.35 8.92
C LYS A 46 17.10 6.52 8.05
N GLY A 47 16.89 7.68 8.67
CA GLY A 47 16.52 8.92 8.00
C GLY A 47 17.49 9.21 6.85
N GLY A 48 17.17 8.63 5.70
CA GLY A 48 17.70 9.00 4.42
C GLY A 48 16.97 10.26 4.05
N PHE A 49 17.75 11.23 3.60
CA PHE A 49 17.31 12.46 2.99
C PHE A 49 16.37 12.12 1.82
N ASP A 50 15.07 11.94 2.08
CA ASP A 50 14.01 11.98 1.06
C ASP A 50 14.05 13.40 0.51
N SER A 51 14.82 13.62 -0.56
CA SER A 51 15.09 14.94 -1.12
C SER A 51 13.83 15.63 -1.64
N MET A 52 12.72 14.91 -1.72
CA MET A 52 11.42 15.41 -2.14
C MET A 52 10.44 15.41 -0.96
N PRO A 53 9.82 16.56 -0.66
CA PRO A 53 8.73 16.64 0.31
C PRO A 53 7.61 15.66 -0.01
N LYS A 54 7.08 15.01 1.04
CA LYS A 54 5.90 14.14 0.93
C LYS A 54 4.63 14.94 1.14
N PHE A 55 3.61 14.71 0.32
CA PHE A 55 2.29 15.34 0.43
C PHE A 55 1.19 14.29 0.50
N PHE A 56 0.24 14.51 1.39
CA PHE A 56 -1.03 13.81 1.47
C PHE A 56 -2.12 14.65 0.84
N ILE A 57 -2.86 14.07 -0.10
CA ILE A 57 -3.94 14.74 -0.81
C ILE A 57 -5.23 14.01 -0.46
N GLU A 58 -6.21 14.78 0.01
CA GLU A 58 -7.57 14.33 0.27
C GLU A 58 -8.48 14.97 -0.77
N VAL A 59 -9.20 14.17 -1.55
CA VAL A 59 -10.11 14.66 -2.58
C VAL A 59 -11.54 14.25 -2.24
N PRO A 60 -12.34 15.13 -1.62
CA PRO A 60 -13.72 14.83 -1.30
C PRO A 60 -14.59 14.82 -2.56
N HIS A 61 -15.64 14.00 -2.53
CA HIS A 61 -16.72 14.02 -3.50
C HIS A 61 -18.06 13.74 -2.80
N GLU A 62 -19.15 13.98 -3.51
CA GLU A 62 -20.49 13.76 -2.97
C GLU A 62 -20.73 12.29 -2.57
N ALA A 63 -21.60 12.10 -1.58
CA ALA A 63 -21.92 10.80 -1.00
C ALA A 63 -22.81 9.91 -1.88
N GLU A 64 -23.46 10.51 -2.88
CA GLU A 64 -24.33 9.81 -3.82
C GLU A 64 -23.54 8.72 -4.59
N ALA A 65 -24.08 7.50 -4.69
CA ALA A 65 -23.41 6.40 -5.38
C ALA A 65 -23.01 6.75 -6.83
N VAL A 66 -23.86 7.51 -7.51
CA VAL A 66 -23.59 8.02 -8.87
C VAL A 66 -22.41 9.00 -8.88
N ALA A 67 -22.27 9.82 -7.84
CA ALA A 67 -21.16 10.76 -7.72
C ALA A 67 -19.84 10.05 -7.42
N CYS A 68 -19.83 9.02 -6.58
CA CYS A 68 -18.67 8.15 -6.34
C CYS A 68 -18.18 7.52 -7.66
N ALA A 69 -19.08 6.89 -8.42
CA ALA A 69 -18.74 6.27 -9.69
C ALA A 69 -18.24 7.30 -10.71
N LYS A 70 -18.83 8.51 -10.73
CA LYS A 70 -18.38 9.61 -11.57
C LYS A 70 -16.99 10.10 -11.18
N ALA A 71 -16.68 10.21 -9.88
CA ALA A 71 -15.37 10.59 -9.41
C ALA A 71 -14.32 9.59 -9.91
N ILE A 72 -14.52 8.29 -9.68
CA ILE A 72 -13.63 7.23 -10.16
C ILE A 72 -13.41 7.33 -11.68
N ARG A 73 -14.48 7.56 -12.46
CA ARG A 73 -14.38 7.73 -13.92
C ARG A 73 -13.54 8.94 -14.32
N VAL A 74 -13.74 10.09 -13.70
CA VAL A 74 -12.95 11.30 -14.02
C VAL A 74 -11.47 11.07 -13.71
N PHE A 75 -11.16 10.39 -12.61
CA PHE A 75 -9.77 10.01 -12.31
C PHE A 75 -9.20 9.03 -13.34
N LEU A 76 -9.99 8.07 -13.86
CA LEU A 76 -9.60 7.17 -14.97
C LEU A 76 -9.28 7.93 -16.25
N GLU A 77 -10.12 8.90 -16.59
CA GLU A 77 -9.96 9.72 -17.80
C GLU A 77 -8.77 10.69 -17.71
N THR A 78 -8.40 11.11 -16.49
CA THR A 78 -7.29 12.05 -16.27
C THR A 78 -5.91 11.38 -16.44
N GLY A 79 -5.84 10.05 -16.40
CA GLY A 79 -4.66 9.27 -16.76
C GLY A 79 -4.29 8.19 -15.75
N SER A 80 -3.74 7.09 -16.24
CA SER A 80 -3.40 5.89 -15.45
C SER A 80 -2.42 6.15 -14.30
N HIS A 81 -1.44 7.03 -14.50
CA HIS A 81 -0.40 7.35 -13.51
C HIS A 81 -0.94 7.94 -12.21
N PHE A 82 -2.11 8.59 -12.25
CA PHE A 82 -2.74 9.16 -11.06
C PHE A 82 -3.53 8.13 -10.26
N LEU A 83 -4.04 7.09 -10.92
CA LEU A 83 -4.88 6.08 -10.29
C LEU A 83 -4.12 4.95 -9.63
N THR A 84 -2.94 4.59 -10.14
CA THR A 84 -2.19 3.42 -9.65
C THR A 84 -1.90 3.49 -8.16
N ASN A 85 -1.93 4.69 -7.55
CA ASN A 85 -1.68 4.93 -6.13
C ASN A 85 -2.86 5.61 -5.41
N ALA A 86 -4.07 5.59 -6.00
CA ALA A 86 -5.26 6.17 -5.38
C ALA A 86 -5.88 5.18 -4.40
N GLU A 87 -6.05 5.60 -3.15
CA GLU A 87 -6.80 4.86 -2.14
C GLU A 87 -8.21 5.45 -2.02
N TRP A 88 -9.22 4.59 -1.88
CA TRP A 88 -10.64 5.00 -1.92
C TRP A 88 -11.34 4.67 -0.62
N GLY A 89 -11.93 5.69 0.00
CA GLY A 89 -12.74 5.52 1.22
C GLY A 89 -14.18 5.09 0.96
N CYS A 90 -14.66 5.10 -0.29
CA CYS A 90 -16.09 4.98 -0.62
C CYS A 90 -16.75 3.73 -0.04
N MET A 91 -16.03 2.62 0.04
CA MET A 91 -16.54 1.36 0.59
C MET A 91 -16.65 1.36 2.12
N ASP A 92 -15.99 2.31 2.78
CA ASP A 92 -15.98 2.50 4.24
C ASP A 92 -16.81 3.73 4.66
N GLY A 93 -17.60 4.30 3.74
CA GLY A 93 -18.44 5.49 3.98
C GLY A 93 -17.68 6.83 3.92
N GLU A 94 -16.37 6.80 3.68
CA GLU A 94 -15.58 8.00 3.46
C GLU A 94 -15.58 8.36 1.97
N HIS A 95 -16.39 9.34 1.58
CA HIS A 95 -16.51 9.79 0.19
C HIS A 95 -15.32 10.68 -0.24
N LYS A 96 -14.12 10.09 -0.17
CA LYS A 96 -12.85 10.73 -0.44
C LYS A 96 -11.92 9.75 -1.18
N ALA A 97 -11.10 10.31 -2.06
CA ALA A 97 -9.90 9.67 -2.56
C ALA A 97 -8.67 10.21 -1.84
N TRP A 98 -7.69 9.35 -1.58
CA TRP A 98 -6.44 9.70 -0.92
C TRP A 98 -5.23 9.38 -1.79
N PHE A 99 -4.23 10.25 -1.72
CA PHE A 99 -2.95 10.07 -2.41
C PHE A 99 -1.81 10.45 -1.46
N ILE A 100 -0.75 9.66 -1.46
CA ILE A 100 0.53 10.04 -0.88
C ILE A 100 1.54 10.12 -2.01
N ILE A 101 2.09 11.31 -2.24
CA ILE A 101 3.01 11.57 -3.34
C ILE A 101 4.25 12.31 -2.84
N ASP A 102 5.36 12.15 -3.57
CA ASP A 102 6.62 12.83 -3.31
C ASP A 102 6.86 13.83 -4.44
N VAL A 103 6.74 15.13 -4.14
CA VAL A 103 6.84 16.26 -5.10
C VAL A 103 7.50 17.45 -4.44
N ASP A 104 8.09 18.36 -5.23
CA ASP A 104 8.89 19.46 -4.68
C ASP A 104 8.02 20.55 -4.07
N THR A 105 6.83 20.77 -4.64
CA THR A 105 5.94 21.88 -4.28
C THR A 105 4.50 21.43 -4.03
N ARG A 106 3.78 22.27 -3.27
CA ARG A 106 2.33 22.08 -3.03
C ARG A 106 1.54 22.23 -4.34
N GLU A 107 2.01 23.08 -5.23
CA GLU A 107 1.43 23.35 -6.54
C GLU A 107 1.53 22.14 -7.46
N GLU A 108 2.68 21.46 -7.48
CA GLU A 108 2.84 20.18 -8.17
C GLU A 108 1.87 19.13 -7.61
N ALA A 109 1.74 19.04 -6.29
CA ALA A 109 0.76 18.15 -5.67
C ALA A 109 -0.66 18.46 -6.11
N ARG A 110 -0.99 19.74 -6.28
CA ARG A 110 -2.32 20.16 -6.76
C ARG A 110 -2.57 19.78 -8.22
N ASN A 111 -1.53 19.77 -9.05
CA ASN A 111 -1.66 19.48 -10.47
C ASN A 111 -2.02 18.01 -10.74
N VAL A 112 -1.67 17.11 -9.81
CA VAL A 112 -2.07 15.69 -9.80
C VAL A 112 -3.60 15.54 -9.70
N VAL A 113 -4.27 16.46 -9.01
CA VAL A 113 -5.72 16.40 -8.83
C VAL A 113 -6.41 16.87 -10.12
N PRO A 114 -7.43 16.15 -10.64
CA PRO A 114 -8.22 16.61 -11.77
C PRO A 114 -8.85 17.99 -11.50
N HIS A 115 -8.93 18.84 -12.52
CA HIS A 115 -9.37 20.24 -12.38
C HIS A 115 -10.73 20.37 -11.64
N ALA A 116 -11.67 19.45 -11.91
CA ALA A 116 -12.99 19.42 -11.29
C ALA A 116 -12.96 19.31 -9.75
N PHE A 117 -11.89 18.74 -9.17
CA PHE A 117 -11.77 18.51 -7.74
C PHE A 117 -10.69 19.36 -7.06
N ARG A 118 -9.88 20.11 -7.81
CA ARG A 118 -8.77 20.93 -7.28
C ARG A 118 -9.18 22.02 -6.28
N ARG A 119 -10.45 22.45 -6.33
CA ARG A 119 -10.98 23.48 -5.42
C ARG A 119 -11.19 22.92 -4.03
N ASP A 120 -11.75 21.72 -3.95
CA ASP A 120 -12.20 21.09 -2.70
C ASP A 120 -11.16 20.10 -2.14
N ALA A 121 -10.14 19.78 -2.94
CA ALA A 121 -9.01 18.96 -2.50
C ALA A 121 -8.18 19.66 -1.42
N LYS A 122 -7.87 18.91 -0.36
CA LYS A 122 -7.00 19.32 0.72
C LYS A 122 -5.62 18.70 0.53
N ILE A 123 -4.60 19.55 0.50
CA ILE A 123 -3.20 19.13 0.34
C ILE A 123 -2.48 19.40 1.64
N THR A 124 -1.83 18.38 2.21
CA THR A 124 -1.14 18.45 3.50
C THR A 124 0.29 17.99 3.30
N ARG A 125 1.28 18.80 3.68
CA ARG A 125 2.68 18.36 3.70
C ARG A 125 2.86 17.38 4.87
N LEU A 126 3.47 16.24 4.61
CA LEU A 126 3.79 15.25 5.62
C LEU A 126 5.21 15.45 6.12
N SER A 127 5.38 15.30 7.43
CA SER A 127 6.67 15.33 8.11
C SER A 127 6.80 14.06 8.94
N ARG A 128 8.00 13.48 8.93
CA ARG A 128 8.38 12.42 9.86
C ARG A 128 9.24 13.07 10.94
N PHE A 129 9.00 12.72 12.19
CA PHE A 129 9.77 13.22 13.33
C PHE A 129 10.67 12.12 13.89
N THR A 130 11.87 12.49 14.32
CA THR A 130 12.69 11.61 15.16
C THR A 130 12.16 11.60 16.60
N LEU A 131 12.58 10.61 17.39
CA LEU A 131 12.19 10.53 18.79
C LEU A 131 12.69 11.75 19.58
N GLU A 132 13.87 12.25 19.26
CA GLU A 132 14.46 13.45 19.87
C GLU A 132 13.64 14.70 19.55
N GLU A 133 13.20 14.86 18.29
CA GLU A 133 12.33 15.96 17.87
C GLU A 133 10.97 15.91 18.57
N ILE A 134 10.36 14.73 18.66
CA ILE A 134 9.08 14.52 19.38
C ILE A 134 9.24 14.92 20.85
N ASN A 135 10.26 14.40 21.53
CA ASN A 135 10.53 14.73 22.94
C ASN A 135 10.77 16.23 23.13
N ALA A 136 11.43 16.90 22.17
CA ALA A 136 11.63 18.33 22.21
C ALA A 136 10.33 19.13 21.98
N MET A 137 9.37 18.62 21.20
CA MET A 137 8.06 19.25 21.04
C MET A 137 7.21 19.13 22.29
N ILE A 138 7.14 17.93 22.91
CA ILE A 138 6.37 17.69 24.12
C ILE A 138 6.81 18.64 25.25
N ARG A 139 8.11 18.74 25.52
CA ARG A 139 8.66 19.63 26.55
C ARG A 139 8.31 21.11 26.37
N ARG A 140 8.05 21.58 25.14
CA ARG A 140 7.68 22.98 24.86
C ARG A 140 6.22 23.29 25.17
N HIS A 141 5.36 22.27 25.29
CA HIS A 141 3.93 22.42 25.51
C HIS A 141 3.47 21.99 26.92
N GLU A 142 4.34 21.36 27.71
CA GLU A 142 4.13 21.04 29.13
C GLU A 142 4.50 22.19 30.08
N GLY A 143 4.52 23.43 29.58
CA GLY A 143 4.78 24.66 30.35
C GLY A 143 3.52 25.27 30.95
#